data_AF-A0A7C2SJ66-F1
#
_entry.id   AF-A0A7C2SJ66-F1
#
_cell.length_a   1.000
_cell.length_b   1.000
_cell.length_c   1.000
_cell.angle_alpha   90.00
_cell.angle_beta   90.00
_cell.angle_gamma   90.00
#
_symmetry.space_group_name_H-M   'P 1'
#
loop_
_entity.id
_entity.type
_entity.pdbx_description
1 polymer ?
#
loop_
_entity_poly.entity_id
_entity_poly.type
_entity_poly.pdbx_seq_one_letter_code
_entity_poly.pdbx_strand_id
1 'polypeptide(L)'
;MKKLPIGISDFRELIEGNYVYVDKTRYIYELLSSSKYIFLSRPRRFGKSLLLSTIEYLYEGKRELYKGLYIEDKWDWSEKYPVIRVNFAIDIKTSGEIYEVIKNEVRLNYKRMEIEKEKEENHVGLMLQNLIIEVSERYNKQVVVLIDEYDKPILDVIEDRKHAEEIRKTLKSFYSVLKALDKYLRFVLVTGVSKFAKVSLFSGLNQLKDISLDKRYGDICGYTQEELENYFKEYLDNVNIEEVKEWYNGYNFLGSKVYNPFDVLLYLDKKEIRSYWYETGTPSFLIKLIKQKEYNIVELEGIKADESLLNKFDVEEIEIEAIMFQSGYLTIKDYKVSENGILFELGFPNKEV
;
A
#
# COMPACT_ATOMS: atom_id res chain seq x y z
N MET A 1 29.38 3.03 -4.86
CA MET A 1 28.11 2.36 -5.11
C MET A 1 27.39 1.92 -3.84
N LYS A 2 26.19 2.47 -3.61
CA LYS A 2 25.20 1.94 -2.65
C LYS A 2 24.58 0.65 -3.22
N LYS A 3 24.06 -0.24 -2.37
CA LYS A 3 23.43 -1.51 -2.78
C LYS A 3 22.00 -1.31 -3.32
N LEU A 4 21.52 -2.21 -4.18
CA LEU A 4 20.11 -2.23 -4.61
C LEU A 4 19.20 -2.76 -3.49
N PRO A 5 18.11 -2.07 -3.11
CA PRO A 5 17.21 -2.49 -2.04
C PRO A 5 16.19 -3.56 -2.47
N ILE A 6 16.64 -4.64 -3.12
CA ILE A 6 15.74 -5.70 -3.61
C ILE A 6 15.13 -6.46 -2.43
N GLY A 7 13.81 -6.40 -2.31
CA GLY A 7 13.06 -7.09 -1.25
C GLY A 7 13.14 -6.44 0.14
N ILE A 8 13.81 -5.30 0.28
CA ILE A 8 13.91 -4.58 1.56
C ILE A 8 12.75 -3.61 1.69
N SER A 9 12.01 -3.71 2.79
CA SER A 9 10.87 -2.86 3.11
C SER A 9 10.97 -2.15 4.46
N ASP A 10 12.04 -2.40 5.21
CA ASP A 10 12.35 -1.66 6.42
C ASP A 10 13.27 -0.47 6.10
N PHE A 11 12.83 0.72 6.46
CA PHE A 11 13.54 1.96 6.17
C PHE A 11 14.85 2.06 6.96
N ARG A 12 14.91 1.54 8.20
CA ARG A 12 16.14 1.54 8.98
C ARG A 12 17.19 0.64 8.34
N GLU A 13 16.81 -0.59 7.99
CA GLU A 13 17.70 -1.55 7.31
C GLU A 13 18.25 -0.96 6.01
N LEU A 14 17.39 -0.28 5.23
CA LEU A 14 17.79 0.35 3.98
C LEU A 14 18.85 1.44 4.20
N ILE A 15 18.65 2.33 5.18
CA ILE A 15 19.57 3.43 5.49
C ILE A 15 20.87 2.91 6.12
N GLU A 16 20.78 2.09 7.17
CA GLU A 16 21.94 1.56 7.89
C GLU A 16 22.75 0.56 7.05
N GLY A 17 22.09 -0.19 6.18
CA GLY A 17 22.71 -1.15 5.26
C GLY A 17 23.37 -0.53 4.01
N ASN A 18 23.34 0.81 3.90
CA ASN A 18 23.88 1.58 2.77
C ASN A 18 23.28 1.17 1.41
N TYR A 19 21.96 1.03 1.38
CA TYR A 19 21.19 0.81 0.16
C TYR A 19 20.79 2.13 -0.51
N VAL A 20 20.48 2.09 -1.80
CA VAL A 20 19.89 3.23 -2.51
C VAL A 20 18.49 3.49 -1.95
N TYR A 21 18.23 4.70 -1.48
CA TYR A 21 16.91 5.18 -1.06
C TYR A 21 16.47 6.30 -2.00
N VAL A 22 15.32 6.14 -2.66
CA VAL A 22 14.67 7.22 -3.39
C VAL A 22 13.84 8.03 -2.40
N ASP A 23 14.17 9.31 -2.23
CA ASP A 23 13.57 10.14 -1.19
C ASP A 23 12.13 10.55 -1.53
N LYS A 24 11.17 9.92 -0.86
CA LYS A 24 9.73 10.24 -0.96
C LYS A 24 9.24 11.12 0.20
N THR A 25 10.13 11.61 1.06
CA THR A 25 9.74 12.26 2.31
C THR A 25 9.05 13.62 2.13
N ARG A 26 9.18 14.24 0.95
CA ARG A 26 8.33 15.39 0.55
C ARG A 26 6.84 15.04 0.55
N TYR A 27 6.48 13.93 -0.09
CA TYR A 27 5.08 13.47 -0.14
C TYR A 27 4.57 13.12 1.26
N ILE A 28 5.42 12.53 2.10
CA ILE A 28 5.08 12.24 3.50
C ILE A 28 4.76 13.53 4.25
N TYR A 29 5.63 14.54 4.16
CA TYR A 29 5.41 15.82 4.84
C TYR A 29 4.08 16.49 4.46
N GLU A 30 3.76 16.49 3.16
CA GLU A 30 2.49 17.01 2.64
C GLU A 30 1.30 16.15 3.10
N LEU A 31 1.46 14.82 3.10
CA LEU A 31 0.43 13.87 3.49
C LEU A 31 0.01 14.05 4.94
N LEU A 32 0.99 14.08 5.86
CA LEU A 32 0.77 14.19 7.31
C LEU A 32 0.10 15.51 7.70
N SER A 33 0.20 16.54 6.85
CA SER A 33 -0.46 17.84 7.03
C SER A 33 -1.88 17.89 6.44
N SER A 34 -2.29 16.88 5.66
CA SER A 34 -3.50 16.97 4.82
C SER A 34 -4.75 16.35 5.42
N SER A 35 -4.63 15.21 6.13
CA SER A 35 -5.75 14.51 6.78
C SER A 35 -5.20 13.51 7.78
N LYS A 36 -5.97 13.30 8.84
CA LYS A 36 -5.66 12.34 9.91
C LYS A 36 -5.86 10.89 9.51
N TYR A 37 -6.86 10.62 8.67
CA TYR A 37 -7.21 9.27 8.22
C TYR A 37 -6.96 9.17 6.72
N ILE A 38 -6.01 8.32 6.34
CA ILE A 38 -5.55 8.14 4.96
C ILE A 38 -5.75 6.70 4.53
N PHE A 39 -6.19 6.54 3.28
CA PHE A 39 -6.17 5.27 2.57
C PHE A 39 -5.32 5.40 1.31
N LEU A 40 -4.41 4.46 1.09
CA LEU A 40 -3.60 4.34 -0.11
C LEU A 40 -3.68 2.92 -0.68
N SER A 41 -4.14 2.79 -1.91
CA SER A 41 -4.03 1.55 -2.69
C SER A 41 -2.99 1.75 -3.79
N ARG A 42 -2.09 0.78 -3.90
CA ARG A 42 -1.16 0.61 -5.02
C ARG A 42 -1.01 -0.88 -5.30
N PRO A 43 -0.67 -1.28 -6.53
CA PRO A 43 -0.36 -2.67 -6.82
C PRO A 43 0.75 -3.24 -5.93
N ARG A 44 0.92 -4.57 -5.94
CA ARG A 44 1.99 -5.24 -5.18
C ARG A 44 3.36 -4.65 -5.56
N ARG A 45 4.26 -4.55 -4.58
CA ARG A 45 5.68 -4.17 -4.78
C ARG A 45 5.97 -2.72 -5.18
N PHE A 46 4.97 -1.84 -5.12
CA PHE A 46 5.15 -0.39 -5.32
C PHE A 46 5.82 0.36 -4.16
N GLY A 47 6.27 -0.33 -3.11
CA GLY A 47 6.95 0.30 -1.96
C GLY A 47 6.02 0.78 -0.84
N LYS A 48 4.78 0.26 -0.76
CA LYS A 48 3.81 0.60 0.31
C LYS A 48 4.35 0.31 1.71
N SER A 49 4.93 -0.86 1.93
CA SER A 49 5.49 -1.26 3.24
C SER A 49 6.71 -0.42 3.63
N LEU A 50 7.53 -0.02 2.65
CA LEU A 50 8.65 0.92 2.85
C LEU A 50 8.14 2.31 3.22
N LEU A 51 7.07 2.78 2.58
CA LEU A 51 6.41 4.04 2.94
C LEU A 51 5.90 3.99 4.38
N LEU A 52 5.25 2.91 4.81
CA LEU A 52 4.81 2.73 6.20
C LEU A 52 5.98 2.75 7.18
N SER A 53 7.05 2.02 6.89
CA SER A 53 8.26 1.99 7.73
C SER A 53 8.93 3.36 7.81
N THR A 54 8.95 4.12 6.70
CA THR A 54 9.44 5.50 6.68
C THR A 54 8.56 6.44 7.53
N ILE A 55 7.25 6.22 7.59
CA ILE A 55 6.35 7.03 8.46
C ILE A 55 6.49 6.61 9.93
N GLU A 56 6.63 5.32 10.19
CA GLU A 56 6.82 4.75 11.53
C GLU A 56 8.03 5.38 12.23
N TYR A 57 9.22 5.29 11.63
CA TYR A 57 10.44 5.83 12.24
C TYR A 57 10.44 7.36 12.35
N LEU A 58 9.66 8.05 11.51
CA LEU A 58 9.51 9.51 11.57
C LEU A 58 8.75 9.90 12.83
N TYR A 59 7.63 9.23 13.10
CA TYR A 59 6.83 9.46 14.30
C TYR A 59 7.51 8.98 15.59
N GLU A 60 8.36 7.95 15.52
CA GLU A 60 9.23 7.54 16.63
C GLU A 60 10.37 8.53 16.90
N GLY A 61 10.60 9.51 16.01
CA GLY A 61 11.61 10.54 16.15
C GLY A 61 13.05 10.02 15.94
N LYS A 62 13.25 9.05 15.05
CA LYS A 62 14.56 8.47 14.69
C LYS A 62 15.31 9.35 13.70
N ARG A 63 15.62 10.60 14.10
CA ARG A 63 16.20 11.66 13.25
C ARG A 63 17.45 11.19 12.48
N GLU A 64 18.27 10.35 13.09
CA GLU A 64 19.48 9.80 12.51
C GLU A 64 19.27 9.09 11.17
N LEU A 65 18.08 8.52 10.94
CA LEU A 65 17.73 7.82 9.71
C LEU A 65 17.36 8.77 8.55
N TYR A 66 17.11 10.05 8.84
CA TYR A 66 16.60 11.03 7.87
C TYR A 66 17.64 12.05 7.42
N LYS A 67 18.91 11.87 7.80
CA LYS A 67 19.99 12.81 7.44
C LYS A 67 20.10 12.97 5.91
N GLY A 68 20.03 14.21 5.45
CA GLY A 68 20.11 14.58 4.04
C GLY A 68 18.82 14.33 3.24
N LEU A 69 17.74 13.88 3.88
CA LEU A 69 16.42 13.74 3.24
C LEU A 69 15.64 15.05 3.35
N TYR A 70 14.69 15.25 2.43
CA TYR A 70 13.86 16.46 2.34
C TYR A 70 13.15 16.81 3.66
N ILE A 71 12.75 15.82 4.44
CA ILE A 71 11.99 16.04 5.68
C ILE A 71 12.86 16.41 6.89
N GLU A 72 14.20 16.26 6.81
CA GLU A 72 15.10 16.43 7.96
C GLU A 72 14.92 17.79 8.65
N ASP A 73 14.82 18.87 7.86
CA ASP A 73 14.74 20.24 8.34
C ASP A 73 13.29 20.77 8.48
N LYS A 74 12.29 19.94 8.15
CA LYS A 74 10.86 20.32 8.17
C LYS A 74 10.07 19.65 9.27
N TRP A 75 10.58 18.57 9.84
CA TRP A 75 9.93 17.84 10.92
C TRP A 75 10.36 18.34 12.30
N ASP A 76 9.39 18.44 13.21
CA ASP A 76 9.67 18.70 14.62
C ASP A 76 10.08 17.40 15.34
N TRP A 77 11.39 17.18 15.44
CA TRP A 77 11.97 16.01 16.09
C TRP A 77 11.80 15.96 17.61
N SER A 78 11.32 17.04 18.24
CA SER A 78 10.98 17.04 19.66
C SER A 78 9.67 16.29 19.92
N GLU A 79 8.80 16.21 18.91
CA GLU A 79 7.51 15.55 18.99
C GLU A 79 7.59 14.08 18.54
N LYS A 80 7.32 13.18 19.49
CA LYS A 80 7.34 11.73 19.29
C LYS A 80 6.00 11.12 19.65
N TYR A 81 5.60 10.11 18.89
CA TYR A 81 4.31 9.42 19.05
C TYR A 81 4.53 7.91 19.03
N PRO A 82 3.87 7.14 19.91
CA PRO A 82 3.86 5.69 19.79
C PRO A 82 3.15 5.26 18.51
N VAL A 83 3.70 4.26 17.83
CA VAL A 83 3.18 3.73 16.57
C VAL A 83 2.68 2.31 16.79
N ILE A 84 1.43 2.02 16.44
CA ILE A 84 0.88 0.68 16.32
C ILE A 84 0.98 0.28 14.84
N ARG A 85 1.59 -0.86 14.55
CA ARG A 85 1.71 -1.40 13.19
C ARG A 85 1.06 -2.77 13.12
N VAL A 86 0.09 -2.92 12.23
CA VAL A 86 -0.63 -4.18 11.99
C VAL A 86 -0.37 -4.61 10.57
N ASN A 87 0.04 -5.86 10.37
CA ASN A 87 0.32 -6.42 9.06
C ASN A 87 -0.47 -7.70 8.81
N PHE A 88 -1.31 -7.70 7.78
CA PHE A 88 -2.12 -8.85 7.40
C PHE A 88 -1.48 -9.72 6.30
N ALA A 89 -0.15 -9.66 6.16
CA ALA A 89 0.61 -10.44 5.18
C ALA A 89 0.60 -11.96 5.37
N ILE A 90 0.02 -12.47 6.46
CA ILE A 90 -0.08 -13.92 6.71
C ILE A 90 -1.15 -14.52 5.79
N ASP A 91 -0.81 -15.62 5.11
CA ASP A 91 -1.76 -16.36 4.28
C ASP A 91 -2.86 -16.99 5.13
N ILE A 92 -4.12 -16.83 4.73
CA ILE A 92 -5.28 -17.40 5.41
C ILE A 92 -6.03 -18.36 4.49
N LYS A 93 -6.45 -19.51 5.02
CA LYS A 93 -7.23 -20.51 4.28
C LYS A 93 -8.68 -20.60 4.72
N THR A 94 -8.97 -20.23 5.96
CA THR A 94 -10.31 -20.32 6.55
C THR A 94 -10.66 -19.08 7.34
N SER A 95 -11.96 -18.79 7.46
CA SER A 95 -12.43 -17.63 8.22
C SER A 95 -12.13 -17.69 9.72
N GLY A 96 -11.76 -18.86 10.28
CA GLY A 96 -11.35 -18.98 11.68
C GLY A 96 -9.94 -18.43 11.96
N GLU A 97 -9.05 -18.45 10.96
CA GLU A 97 -7.64 -18.07 11.13
C GLU A 97 -7.45 -16.56 11.31
N ILE A 98 -8.32 -15.72 10.73
CA ILE A 98 -8.23 -14.26 10.83
C ILE A 98 -8.25 -13.77 12.28
N TYR A 99 -8.98 -14.47 13.15
CA TYR A 99 -9.07 -14.10 14.56
C TYR A 99 -7.72 -14.26 15.27
N GLU A 100 -7.04 -15.39 15.04
CA GLU A 100 -5.70 -15.64 15.59
C GLU A 100 -4.64 -14.71 14.98
N VAL A 101 -4.76 -14.37 13.70
CA VAL A 101 -3.90 -13.36 13.05
C VAL A 101 -4.05 -12.00 13.75
N ILE A 102 -5.28 -11.51 13.94
CA ILE A 102 -5.54 -10.24 14.64
C ILE A 102 -4.98 -10.29 16.07
N LYS A 103 -5.25 -11.37 16.80
CA LYS A 103 -4.78 -11.56 18.17
C LYS A 103 -3.25 -11.53 18.24
N ASN A 104 -2.58 -12.19 17.31
CA ASN A 104 -1.12 -12.19 17.23
C ASN A 104 -0.57 -10.78 16.94
N GLU A 105 -1.14 -10.06 15.97
CA GLU A 105 -0.72 -8.69 15.65
C GLU A 105 -0.89 -7.73 16.85
N VAL A 106 -1.98 -7.85 17.59
CA VAL A 106 -2.21 -7.07 18.82
C VAL A 106 -1.16 -7.39 19.88
N ARG A 107 -0.86 -8.68 20.11
CA ARG A 107 0.18 -9.13 21.04
C ARG A 107 1.57 -8.64 20.67
N LEU A 108 1.92 -8.66 19.38
CA LEU A 108 3.20 -8.15 18.90
C LEU A 108 3.36 -6.66 19.22
N ASN A 109 2.29 -5.88 19.08
CA ASN A 109 2.32 -4.46 19.44
C ASN A 109 2.43 -4.22 20.95
N TYR A 110 1.71 -4.97 21.79
CA TYR A 110 1.90 -4.91 23.24
C TYR A 110 3.34 -5.23 23.64
N LYS A 111 3.92 -6.29 23.06
CA LYS A 111 5.31 -6.69 23.30
C LYS A 111 6.29 -5.59 22.86
N ARG A 112 6.10 -5.01 21.67
CA ARG A 112 6.95 -3.93 21.14
C ARG A 112 6.90 -2.68 22.01
N MET A 113 5.73 -2.41 22.61
CA MET A 113 5.52 -1.27 23.51
C MET A 113 5.86 -1.58 24.97
N GLU A 114 6.36 -2.79 25.26
CA GLU A 114 6.72 -3.28 26.59
C GLU A 114 5.55 -3.19 27.61
N ILE A 115 4.31 -3.35 27.14
CA ILE A 115 3.10 -3.36 27.97
C ILE A 115 2.80 -4.79 28.42
N GLU A 116 2.84 -5.04 29.73
CA GLU A 116 2.83 -6.39 30.31
C GLU A 116 1.47 -7.10 30.27
N LYS A 117 0.36 -6.35 30.19
CA LYS A 117 -0.99 -6.93 30.31
C LYS A 117 -1.81 -6.69 29.06
N GLU A 118 -1.92 -7.72 28.23
CA GLU A 118 -3.08 -7.86 27.35
C GLU A 118 -4.28 -8.28 28.22
N LYS A 119 -5.33 -7.46 28.32
CA LYS A 119 -6.61 -7.93 28.88
C LYS A 119 -7.13 -9.02 27.96
N GLU A 120 -7.50 -10.18 28.55
CA GLU A 120 -8.15 -11.23 27.79
C GLU A 120 -9.44 -10.69 27.20
N GLU A 121 -9.50 -10.63 25.87
CA GLU A 121 -10.59 -10.03 25.11
C GLU A 121 -10.90 -10.97 23.95
N ASN A 122 -12.18 -11.22 23.71
CA ASN A 122 -12.63 -12.12 22.66
C ASN A 122 -13.22 -11.41 21.44
N HIS A 123 -13.41 -10.09 21.52
CA HIS A 123 -13.92 -9.28 20.43
C HIS A 123 -12.79 -8.51 19.75
N VAL A 124 -12.56 -8.78 18.46
CA VAL A 124 -11.45 -8.18 17.68
C VAL A 124 -11.42 -6.65 17.72
N GLY A 125 -12.57 -5.98 17.68
CA GLY A 125 -12.63 -4.52 17.81
C GLY A 125 -12.20 -4.04 19.19
N LEU A 126 -12.53 -4.78 20.24
CA LEU A 126 -12.15 -4.41 21.62
C LEU A 126 -10.66 -4.66 21.85
N MET A 127 -10.06 -5.67 21.20
CA MET A 127 -8.61 -5.88 21.23
C MET A 127 -7.85 -4.64 20.71
N LEU A 128 -8.24 -4.12 19.54
CA LEU A 128 -7.63 -2.91 18.97
C LEU A 128 -7.91 -1.68 19.83
N GLN A 129 -9.13 -1.56 20.35
CA GLN A 129 -9.51 -0.45 21.24
C GLN A 129 -8.64 -0.41 22.50
N ASN A 130 -8.51 -1.55 23.18
CA ASN A 130 -7.71 -1.65 24.39
C ASN A 130 -6.24 -1.32 24.11
N LEU A 131 -5.69 -1.86 23.01
CA LEU A 131 -4.32 -1.56 22.60
C LEU A 131 -4.10 -0.05 22.38
N ILE A 132 -4.98 0.62 21.63
CA ILE A 132 -4.86 2.06 21.35
C ILE A 132 -4.94 2.87 22.64
N ILE A 133 -5.91 2.59 23.51
CA ILE A 133 -6.11 3.32 24.76
C ILE A 133 -4.91 3.12 25.69
N GLU A 134 -4.49 1.88 25.91
CA GLU A 134 -3.41 1.56 26.85
C GLU A 134 -2.06 2.10 26.36
N VAL A 135 -1.79 2.05 25.06
CA VAL A 135 -0.61 2.70 24.46
C VAL A 135 -0.71 4.22 24.63
N SER A 136 -1.86 4.83 24.37
CA SER A 136 -2.03 6.28 24.53
C SER A 136 -1.79 6.73 25.97
N GLU A 137 -2.34 6.01 26.95
CA GLU A 137 -2.20 6.28 28.38
C GLU A 137 -0.76 6.10 28.86
N ARG A 138 -0.08 5.02 28.45
CA ARG A 138 1.32 4.76 28.81
C ARG A 138 2.26 5.89 28.36
N TYR A 139 2.10 6.34 27.13
CA TYR A 139 2.98 7.36 26.55
C TYR A 139 2.47 8.79 26.76
N ASN A 140 1.29 8.96 27.36
CA ASN A 140 0.57 10.24 27.48
C ASN A 140 0.55 11.04 26.17
N LYS A 141 0.34 10.33 25.06
CA LYS A 141 0.37 10.86 23.69
C LYS A 141 -0.71 10.18 22.86
N GLN A 142 -1.15 10.86 21.81
CA GLN A 142 -1.96 10.22 20.78
C GLN A 142 -1.15 9.15 20.04
N VAL A 143 -1.82 8.18 19.43
CA VAL A 143 -1.20 7.00 18.81
C VAL A 143 -1.32 7.08 17.29
N VAL A 144 -0.25 6.68 16.60
CA VAL A 144 -0.25 6.49 15.15
C VAL A 144 -0.61 5.04 14.85
N VAL A 145 -1.55 4.78 13.94
CA VAL A 145 -1.95 3.43 13.53
C VAL A 145 -1.64 3.22 12.05
N LEU A 146 -0.77 2.27 11.75
CA LEU A 146 -0.36 1.91 10.39
C LEU A 146 -0.83 0.47 10.10
N ILE A 147 -1.63 0.30 9.06
CA ILE A 147 -2.19 -1.01 8.68
C ILE A 147 -1.71 -1.35 7.26
N ASP A 148 -0.98 -2.45 7.13
CA ASP A 148 -0.51 -3.00 5.86
C ASP A 148 -1.34 -4.21 5.42
N GLU A 149 -1.42 -4.40 4.11
CA GLU A 149 -2.15 -5.51 3.45
C GLU A 149 -3.58 -5.76 3.97
N TYR A 150 -4.32 -4.68 4.27
CA TYR A 150 -5.64 -4.75 4.92
C TYR A 150 -6.67 -5.69 4.24
N ASP A 151 -6.52 -5.90 2.93
CA ASP A 151 -7.41 -6.66 2.08
C ASP A 151 -6.92 -8.08 1.78
N LYS A 152 -5.65 -8.41 2.09
CA LYS A 152 -5.07 -9.72 1.80
C LYS A 152 -5.89 -10.89 2.39
N PRO A 153 -6.34 -10.86 3.65
CA PRO A 153 -7.14 -11.96 4.21
C PRO A 153 -8.40 -12.28 3.41
N ILE A 154 -9.01 -11.27 2.79
CA ILE A 154 -10.20 -11.44 1.95
C ILE A 154 -9.78 -12.00 0.58
N LEU A 155 -8.68 -11.50 0.01
CA LEU A 155 -8.17 -11.94 -1.28
C LEU A 155 -7.72 -13.42 -1.27
N ASP A 156 -7.16 -13.91 -0.16
CA ASP A 156 -6.69 -15.29 -0.05
C ASP A 156 -7.83 -16.31 -0.15
N VAL A 157 -9.04 -15.93 0.26
CA VAL A 157 -10.25 -16.79 0.24
C VAL A 157 -11.33 -16.26 -0.71
N ILE A 158 -11.00 -15.36 -1.64
CA ILE A 158 -11.99 -14.64 -2.48
C ILE A 158 -12.85 -15.58 -3.34
N GLU A 159 -12.35 -16.78 -3.64
CA GLU A 159 -13.07 -17.84 -4.37
C GLU A 159 -14.17 -18.48 -3.51
N ASP A 160 -14.03 -18.48 -2.19
CA ASP A 160 -15.03 -18.96 -1.24
C ASP A 160 -15.79 -17.76 -0.65
N ARG A 161 -16.92 -17.44 -1.26
CA ARG A 161 -17.77 -16.31 -0.86
C ARG A 161 -18.13 -16.33 0.62
N LYS A 162 -18.38 -17.52 1.18
CA LYS A 162 -18.77 -17.65 2.60
C LYS A 162 -17.61 -17.25 3.50
N HIS A 163 -16.42 -17.80 3.27
CA HIS A 163 -15.23 -17.43 4.04
C HIS A 163 -14.86 -15.95 3.84
N ALA A 164 -14.89 -15.44 2.60
CA ALA A 164 -14.60 -14.04 2.30
C ALA A 164 -15.56 -13.08 3.03
N GLU A 165 -16.85 -13.39 3.08
CA GLU A 165 -17.84 -12.60 3.82
C GLU A 165 -17.63 -12.64 5.33
N GLU A 166 -17.31 -13.81 5.90
CA GLU A 166 -17.02 -13.95 7.32
C GLU A 166 -15.77 -13.16 7.73
N ILE A 167 -14.68 -13.26 6.96
CA ILE A 167 -13.45 -12.48 7.18
C ILE A 167 -13.75 -10.98 7.08
N ARG A 168 -14.52 -10.56 6.06
CA ARG A 168 -14.93 -9.17 5.89
C ARG A 168 -15.72 -8.65 7.09
N LYS A 169 -16.63 -9.44 7.66
CA LYS A 169 -17.37 -9.08 8.88
C LYS A 169 -16.44 -8.90 10.07
N THR A 170 -15.48 -9.81 10.25
CA THR A 170 -14.48 -9.73 11.32
C THR A 170 -13.59 -8.50 11.19
N LEU A 171 -13.04 -8.24 9.99
CA LEU A 171 -12.23 -7.06 9.72
C LEU A 171 -13.04 -5.75 9.88
N LYS A 172 -14.31 -5.73 9.45
CA LYS A 172 -15.19 -4.57 9.67
C LYS A 172 -15.35 -4.28 11.16
N SER A 173 -15.55 -5.32 11.97
CA SER A 173 -15.61 -5.18 13.43
C SER A 173 -14.30 -4.63 14.01
N PHE A 174 -13.16 -5.17 13.57
CA PHE A 174 -11.82 -4.72 13.98
C PHE A 174 -11.60 -3.23 13.71
N TYR A 175 -11.92 -2.73 12.50
CA TYR A 175 -11.68 -1.33 12.14
C TYR A 175 -12.74 -0.34 12.67
N SER A 176 -13.95 -0.81 13.00
CA SER A 176 -15.08 0.06 13.38
C SER A 176 -14.79 0.95 14.59
N VAL A 177 -13.93 0.49 15.52
CA VAL A 177 -13.61 1.20 16.76
C VAL A 177 -12.79 2.47 16.53
N LEU A 178 -12.05 2.56 15.42
CA LEU A 178 -11.18 3.71 15.12
C LEU A 178 -11.94 5.03 15.14
N LYS A 179 -13.20 5.05 14.72
CA LYS A 179 -14.05 6.25 14.74
C LYS A 179 -14.32 6.76 16.15
N ALA A 180 -14.60 5.87 17.09
CA ALA A 180 -14.87 6.22 18.48
C ALA A 180 -13.60 6.67 19.24
N LEU A 181 -12.43 6.29 18.72
CA LEU A 181 -11.13 6.54 19.34
C LEU A 181 -10.42 7.77 18.79
N ASP A 182 -11.14 8.67 18.10
CA ASP A 182 -10.53 9.84 17.46
C ASP A 182 -9.63 10.64 18.42
N LYS A 183 -10.07 10.88 19.66
CA LYS A 183 -9.27 11.61 20.65
C LYS A 183 -7.92 10.97 20.98
N TYR A 184 -7.79 9.66 20.84
CA TYR A 184 -6.56 8.90 21.10
C TYR A 184 -5.67 8.77 19.86
N LEU A 185 -6.16 9.08 18.67
CA LEU A 185 -5.44 8.87 17.41
C LEU A 185 -4.74 10.14 16.95
N ARG A 186 -3.48 10.02 16.53
CA ARG A 186 -2.71 11.10 15.89
C ARG A 186 -2.83 11.03 14.37
N PHE A 187 -2.67 9.83 13.82
CA PHE A 187 -2.67 9.56 12.39
C PHE A 187 -3.03 8.10 12.14
N VAL A 188 -3.77 7.84 11.07
CA VAL A 188 -4.13 6.49 10.64
C VAL A 188 -3.87 6.37 9.14
N LEU A 189 -3.06 5.39 8.75
CA LEU A 189 -2.83 5.05 7.35
C LEU A 189 -3.13 3.57 7.13
N VAL A 190 -4.06 3.31 6.23
CA VAL A 190 -4.41 1.95 5.76
C VAL A 190 -3.92 1.80 4.33
N THR A 191 -3.22 0.72 4.06
CA THR A 191 -2.69 0.43 2.72
C THR A 191 -2.91 -1.02 2.31
N GLY A 192 -3.00 -1.25 1.01
CA GLY A 192 -3.29 -2.56 0.43
C GLY A 192 -3.23 -2.54 -1.10
N VAL A 193 -3.70 -3.61 -1.73
CA VAL A 193 -3.70 -3.73 -3.19
C VAL A 193 -5.00 -3.22 -3.76
N SER A 194 -6.11 -3.74 -3.26
CA SER A 194 -7.43 -3.52 -3.83
C SER A 194 -8.23 -2.48 -3.05
N LYS A 195 -9.23 -1.90 -3.71
CA LYS A 195 -10.23 -1.02 -3.11
C LYS A 195 -11.53 -1.75 -2.76
N PHE A 196 -11.71 -3.00 -3.20
CA PHE A 196 -12.95 -3.79 -3.01
C PHE A 196 -13.38 -3.89 -1.55
N ALA A 197 -12.41 -4.06 -0.65
CA ALA A 197 -12.67 -4.19 0.77
C ALA A 197 -12.95 -2.83 1.43
N LYS A 198 -12.52 -1.70 0.85
CA LYS A 198 -12.55 -0.40 1.51
C LYS A 198 -13.96 0.08 1.87
N VAL A 199 -14.88 0.21 0.90
CA VAL A 199 -16.21 0.79 1.16
C VAL A 199 -17.02 -0.04 2.14
N SER A 200 -16.79 -1.34 2.16
CA SER A 200 -17.53 -2.23 3.04
C SER A 200 -16.96 -2.36 4.45
N LEU A 201 -15.63 -2.46 4.56
CA LEU A 201 -14.92 -2.51 5.83
C LEU A 201 -14.99 -1.16 6.57
N PHE A 202 -14.94 -0.06 5.82
CA PHE A 202 -14.85 1.29 6.36
C PHE A 202 -16.14 2.10 6.22
N SER A 203 -17.28 1.45 5.96
CA SER A 203 -18.59 2.14 5.98
C SER A 203 -18.87 2.82 7.33
N GLY A 204 -18.32 2.30 8.43
CA GLY A 204 -18.34 2.95 9.75
C GLY A 204 -17.30 4.06 9.93
N LEU A 205 -16.27 4.14 9.07
CA LEU A 205 -15.13 5.05 9.13
C LEU A 205 -15.14 5.99 7.91
N ASN A 206 -16.19 6.80 7.80
CA ASN A 206 -16.46 7.73 6.69
C ASN A 206 -15.45 8.89 6.54
N GLN A 207 -14.38 8.91 7.35
CA GLN A 207 -13.36 9.94 7.39
C GLN A 207 -12.05 9.54 6.68
N LEU A 208 -11.95 8.30 6.16
CA LEU A 208 -10.80 7.86 5.36
C LEU A 208 -10.72 8.59 4.02
N LYS A 209 -9.73 9.46 3.89
CA LYS A 209 -9.41 10.12 2.62
C LYS A 209 -8.65 9.16 1.70
N ASP A 210 -9.22 8.85 0.55
CA ASP A 210 -8.52 8.11 -0.51
C ASP A 210 -7.50 9.02 -1.20
N ILE A 211 -6.23 8.65 -1.18
CA ILE A 211 -5.18 9.36 -1.93
C ILE A 211 -4.71 8.58 -3.15
N SER A 212 -5.31 7.43 -3.46
CA SER A 212 -4.79 6.52 -4.49
C SER A 212 -4.80 7.12 -5.88
N LEU A 213 -5.79 7.97 -6.19
CA LEU A 213 -5.91 8.72 -7.45
C LEU A 213 -5.88 10.23 -7.18
N ASP A 214 -5.26 10.66 -6.09
CA ASP A 214 -5.00 12.08 -5.86
C ASP A 214 -3.68 12.43 -6.53
N LYS A 215 -3.74 13.30 -7.55
CA LYS A 215 -2.58 13.73 -8.34
C LYS A 215 -1.39 14.22 -7.51
N ARG A 216 -1.63 14.76 -6.31
CA ARG A 216 -0.57 15.23 -5.40
C ARG A 216 0.31 14.09 -4.88
N TYR A 217 -0.25 12.89 -4.83
CA TYR A 217 0.40 11.69 -4.28
C TYR A 217 0.55 10.60 -5.35
N GLY A 218 0.41 10.93 -6.65
CA GLY A 218 0.59 9.97 -7.75
C GLY A 218 1.92 9.23 -7.65
N ASP A 219 2.98 9.99 -7.33
CA ASP A 219 4.38 9.53 -7.33
C ASP A 219 4.91 9.17 -5.92
N ILE A 220 4.02 9.08 -4.92
CA ILE A 220 4.40 8.71 -3.53
C ILE A 220 5.03 7.31 -3.45
N CYS A 221 4.70 6.46 -4.42
CA CYS A 221 5.16 5.08 -4.58
C CYS A 221 5.60 4.87 -6.03
N GLY A 222 6.52 3.92 -6.25
CA GLY A 222 7.19 3.77 -7.55
C GLY A 222 8.37 4.72 -7.73
N TYR A 223 9.14 4.50 -8.79
CA TYR A 223 10.23 5.39 -9.19
C TYR A 223 9.84 6.10 -10.47
N THR A 224 9.97 7.43 -10.51
CA THR A 224 9.85 8.18 -11.76
C THR A 224 11.08 7.96 -12.64
N GLN A 225 11.02 8.39 -13.91
CA GLN A 225 12.19 8.39 -14.79
C GLN A 225 13.35 9.17 -14.19
N GLU A 226 13.09 10.38 -13.71
CA GLU A 226 14.09 11.25 -13.12
C GLU A 226 14.71 10.63 -11.87
N GLU A 227 13.90 10.02 -11.00
CA GLU A 227 14.41 9.34 -9.81
C GLU A 227 15.27 8.12 -10.16
N LEU A 228 14.88 7.34 -11.17
CA LEU A 228 15.68 6.20 -11.63
C LEU A 228 17.07 6.67 -12.10
N GLU A 229 17.11 7.68 -12.96
CA GLU A 229 18.35 8.23 -13.52
C GLU A 229 19.25 8.88 -12.47
N ASN A 230 18.66 9.56 -11.48
CA ASN A 230 19.40 10.26 -10.43
C ASN A 230 19.93 9.31 -9.34
N TYR A 231 19.08 8.44 -8.80
CA TYR A 231 19.44 7.60 -7.64
C TYR A 231 20.18 6.33 -8.03
N PHE A 232 19.99 5.84 -9.26
CA PHE A 232 20.60 4.60 -9.74
C PHE A 232 21.64 4.82 -10.84
N LYS A 233 22.19 6.04 -10.95
CA LYS A 233 23.17 6.41 -11.99
C LYS A 233 24.31 5.40 -12.17
N GLU A 234 24.95 4.96 -11.09
CA GLU A 234 26.04 3.97 -11.13
C GLU A 234 25.58 2.61 -11.70
N TYR A 235 24.30 2.29 -11.60
CA TYR A 235 23.71 1.08 -12.19
C TYR A 235 23.23 1.28 -13.63
N LEU A 236 23.20 2.50 -14.15
CA LEU A 236 22.74 2.78 -15.52
C LEU A 236 23.91 2.91 -16.50
N ASP A 237 25.15 2.73 -16.05
CA ASP A 237 26.32 2.69 -16.91
C ASP A 237 26.17 1.59 -17.98
N ASN A 238 26.26 1.98 -19.26
CA ASN A 238 26.08 1.12 -20.44
C ASN A 238 24.69 0.46 -20.57
N VAL A 239 23.67 0.99 -19.89
CA VAL A 239 22.28 0.56 -20.04
C VAL A 239 21.58 1.37 -21.13
N ASN A 240 20.82 0.71 -22.00
CA ASN A 240 19.93 1.39 -22.93
C ASN A 240 18.67 1.87 -22.18
N ILE A 241 18.70 3.10 -21.68
CA ILE A 241 17.64 3.66 -20.84
C ILE A 241 16.28 3.67 -21.55
N GLU A 242 16.24 3.91 -22.87
CA GLU A 242 14.98 3.89 -23.61
C GLU A 242 14.37 2.49 -23.68
N GLU A 243 15.20 1.44 -23.81
CA GLU A 243 14.72 0.05 -23.77
C GLU A 243 14.17 -0.30 -22.36
N VAL A 244 14.86 0.13 -21.29
CA VAL A 244 14.38 -0.05 -19.92
C VAL A 244 13.04 0.66 -19.69
N LYS A 245 12.90 1.86 -20.23
CA LYS A 245 11.68 2.65 -20.14
C LYS A 245 10.53 2.00 -20.88
N GLU A 246 10.75 1.48 -22.09
CA GLU A 246 9.72 0.77 -22.85
C GLU A 246 9.26 -0.52 -22.16
N TRP A 247 10.16 -1.22 -21.47
CA TRP A 247 9.86 -2.49 -20.81
C TRP A 247 9.26 -2.33 -19.41
N TYR A 248 9.73 -1.37 -18.61
CA TYR A 248 9.41 -1.33 -17.18
C TYR A 248 8.70 -0.06 -16.72
N ASN A 249 8.72 1.03 -17.50
CA ASN A 249 8.01 2.27 -17.15
C ASN A 249 6.62 2.32 -17.78
N GLY A 250 5.66 2.88 -17.08
CA GLY A 250 4.37 3.22 -17.69
C GLY A 250 3.18 3.22 -16.75
N TYR A 251 3.36 2.73 -15.52
CA TYR A 251 2.34 2.83 -14.47
C TYR A 251 2.06 4.29 -14.14
N ASN A 252 0.80 4.67 -14.04
CA ASN A 252 0.37 6.03 -13.78
C ASN A 252 -0.81 6.04 -12.80
N PHE A 253 -0.68 6.86 -11.75
CA PHE A 253 -1.69 7.08 -10.71
C PHE A 253 -2.10 8.55 -10.64
N LEU A 254 -2.26 9.19 -11.82
CA LEU A 254 -2.51 10.62 -12.03
C LEU A 254 -1.34 11.53 -11.63
N GLY A 255 -0.12 11.00 -11.71
CA GLY A 255 1.13 11.71 -11.54
C GLY A 255 2.04 11.52 -12.76
N SER A 256 3.32 11.27 -12.50
CA SER A 256 4.27 10.83 -13.50
C SER A 256 4.07 9.36 -13.85
N LYS A 257 4.61 8.94 -15.00
CA LYS A 257 4.82 7.51 -15.26
C LYS A 257 5.93 7.00 -14.36
N VAL A 258 5.65 5.91 -13.66
CA VAL A 258 6.58 5.29 -12.71
C VAL A 258 6.90 3.85 -13.11
N TYR A 259 8.08 3.42 -12.69
CA TYR A 259 8.53 2.04 -12.65
C TYR A 259 7.98 1.34 -11.41
N ASN A 260 7.66 0.05 -11.55
CA ASN A 260 7.58 -0.82 -10.39
C ASN A 260 8.98 -0.93 -9.75
N PRO A 261 9.15 -0.57 -8.46
CA PRO A 261 10.44 -0.62 -7.80
C PRO A 261 11.10 -2.00 -7.85
N PHE A 262 10.36 -3.07 -7.60
CA PHE A 262 10.94 -4.39 -7.52
C PHE A 262 11.45 -4.88 -8.87
N ASP A 263 10.64 -4.71 -9.93
CA ASP A 263 10.97 -5.23 -11.27
C ASP A 263 12.15 -4.47 -11.87
N VAL A 264 12.17 -3.14 -11.74
CA VAL A 264 13.31 -2.35 -12.24
C VAL A 264 14.58 -2.63 -11.42
N LEU A 265 14.47 -2.88 -10.12
CA LEU A 265 15.64 -3.26 -9.32
C LEU A 265 16.18 -4.64 -9.72
N LEU A 266 15.32 -5.61 -10.05
CA LEU A 266 15.74 -6.91 -10.59
C LEU A 266 16.44 -6.75 -11.94
N TYR A 267 15.91 -5.90 -12.82
CA TYR A 267 16.61 -5.55 -14.06
C TYR A 267 17.98 -4.92 -13.78
N LEU A 268 18.07 -3.96 -12.85
CA LEU A 268 19.34 -3.30 -12.53
C LEU A 268 20.38 -4.25 -11.94
N ASP A 269 19.97 -5.31 -11.26
CA ASP A 269 20.84 -6.36 -10.75
C ASP A 269 21.29 -7.34 -11.85
N LYS A 270 20.33 -7.86 -12.63
CA LYS A 270 20.58 -8.91 -13.62
C LYS A 270 21.10 -8.40 -14.97
N LYS A 271 20.79 -7.14 -15.31
CA LYS A 271 21.03 -6.52 -16.63
C LYS A 271 20.37 -7.24 -17.80
N GLU A 272 19.28 -7.97 -17.53
CA GLU A 272 18.56 -8.75 -18.54
C GLU A 272 17.10 -8.33 -18.59
N ILE A 273 16.63 -8.05 -19.80
CA ILE A 273 15.22 -7.80 -20.09
C ILE A 273 14.43 -9.11 -19.94
N ARG A 274 13.51 -9.12 -18.97
CA ARG A 274 12.61 -10.25 -18.64
C ARG A 274 11.29 -9.74 -18.06
N SER A 275 10.28 -10.63 -18.05
CA SER A 275 8.96 -10.42 -17.41
C SER A 275 8.99 -10.69 -15.90
N TYR A 276 9.66 -9.84 -15.13
CA TYR A 276 9.79 -9.99 -13.67
C TYR A 276 8.45 -9.85 -12.92
N TRP A 277 7.53 -9.04 -13.46
CA TRP A 277 6.16 -8.86 -12.96
C TRP A 277 5.38 -10.17 -12.92
N TYR A 278 5.42 -10.95 -14.00
CA TYR A 278 4.66 -12.20 -14.10
C TYR A 278 5.16 -13.26 -13.13
N GLU A 279 6.49 -13.41 -13.02
CA GLU A 279 7.14 -14.43 -12.19
C GLU A 279 6.83 -14.26 -10.70
N THR A 280 6.38 -13.08 -10.29
CA THR A 280 6.46 -12.69 -8.89
C THR A 280 5.26 -11.89 -8.35
N GLY A 281 4.42 -11.33 -9.23
CA GLY A 281 3.31 -10.45 -8.87
C GLY A 281 1.91 -11.01 -9.15
N THR A 282 1.78 -12.06 -9.99
CA THR A 282 0.48 -12.53 -10.50
C THR A 282 -0.37 -13.21 -9.42
N PRO A 283 -1.53 -12.65 -9.03
CA PRO A 283 -2.45 -13.34 -8.16
C PRO A 283 -3.08 -14.54 -8.88
N SER A 284 -3.02 -15.72 -8.29
CA SER A 284 -3.61 -16.94 -8.85
C SER A 284 -5.11 -16.81 -9.16
N PHE A 285 -5.83 -16.04 -8.34
CA PHE A 285 -7.26 -15.76 -8.54
C PHE A 285 -7.53 -14.99 -9.84
N LEU A 286 -6.65 -14.05 -10.25
CA LEU A 286 -6.83 -13.26 -11.46
C LEU A 286 -6.72 -14.14 -12.70
N ILE A 287 -5.71 -15.02 -12.75
CA ILE A 287 -5.54 -15.98 -13.85
C ILE A 287 -6.77 -16.88 -13.96
N LYS A 288 -7.28 -17.39 -12.83
CA LYS A 288 -8.47 -18.23 -12.81
C LYS A 288 -9.70 -17.48 -13.29
N LEU A 289 -9.89 -16.23 -12.85
CA LEU A 289 -11.02 -15.39 -13.26
C LEU A 289 -11.01 -15.12 -14.77
N ILE A 290 -9.85 -14.78 -15.34
CA ILE A 290 -9.68 -14.59 -16.79
C ILE A 290 -10.05 -15.87 -17.55
N LYS A 291 -9.59 -17.03 -17.06
CA LYS A 291 -9.89 -18.33 -17.68
C LYS A 291 -11.36 -18.73 -17.57
N GLN A 292 -11.98 -18.52 -16.41
CA GLN A 292 -13.37 -18.91 -16.16
C GLN A 292 -14.37 -18.08 -16.96
N LYS A 293 -14.08 -16.79 -17.16
CA LYS A 293 -14.95 -15.86 -17.89
C LYS A 293 -14.57 -15.72 -19.37
N GLU A 294 -13.57 -16.47 -19.85
CA GLU A 294 -13.07 -16.45 -21.23
C GLU A 294 -12.78 -15.04 -21.77
N TYR A 295 -12.19 -14.16 -20.93
CA TYR A 295 -11.92 -12.78 -21.33
C TYR A 295 -10.91 -12.70 -22.47
N ASN A 296 -11.22 -11.88 -23.47
CA ASN A 296 -10.28 -11.55 -24.54
C ASN A 296 -9.27 -10.50 -24.07
N ILE A 297 -8.03 -10.91 -23.84
CA ILE A 297 -6.96 -10.05 -23.32
C ILE A 297 -6.68 -8.86 -24.26
N VAL A 298 -6.88 -9.03 -25.57
CA VAL A 298 -6.65 -7.97 -26.57
C VAL A 298 -7.62 -6.81 -26.42
N GLU A 299 -8.84 -7.09 -25.95
CA GLU A 299 -9.87 -6.07 -25.72
C GLU A 299 -9.64 -5.25 -24.45
N LEU A 300 -8.61 -5.60 -23.67
CA LEU A 300 -8.28 -4.90 -22.43
C LEU A 300 -7.37 -3.67 -22.64
N GLU A 301 -6.84 -3.46 -23.85
CA GLU A 301 -6.10 -2.24 -24.20
C GLU A 301 -7.09 -1.14 -24.66
N GLY A 302 -6.98 0.05 -24.09
CA GLY A 302 -7.82 1.20 -24.45
C GLY A 302 -9.24 1.17 -23.85
N ILE A 303 -9.43 0.42 -22.75
CA ILE A 303 -10.71 0.39 -22.02
C ILE A 303 -11.06 1.79 -21.52
N LYS A 304 -12.31 2.20 -21.69
CA LYS A 304 -12.85 3.41 -21.08
C LYS A 304 -13.54 3.08 -19.77
N ALA A 305 -13.05 3.67 -18.68
CA ALA A 305 -13.56 3.47 -17.34
C ALA A 305 -13.88 4.82 -16.70
N ASP A 306 -15.05 4.96 -16.08
CA ASP A 306 -15.32 6.13 -15.24
C ASP A 306 -14.80 5.92 -13.81
N GLU A 307 -14.84 6.96 -12.98
CA GLU A 307 -14.49 6.85 -11.57
C GLU A 307 -15.34 5.83 -10.82
N SER A 308 -16.60 5.63 -11.22
CA SER A 308 -17.47 4.66 -10.57
C SER A 308 -16.99 3.25 -10.79
N LEU A 309 -16.50 2.90 -11.99
CA LEU A 309 -15.94 1.59 -12.33
C LEU A 309 -14.68 1.28 -11.52
N LEU A 310 -13.75 2.25 -11.46
CA LEU A 310 -12.54 2.11 -10.64
C LEU A 310 -12.83 2.04 -9.13
N ASN A 311 -14.01 2.52 -8.74
CA ASN A 311 -14.56 2.45 -7.40
C ASN A 311 -15.78 1.51 -7.34
N LYS A 312 -15.97 0.53 -8.24
CA LYS A 312 -17.14 -0.35 -8.18
C LYS A 312 -16.79 -1.55 -7.31
N PHE A 313 -17.75 -1.89 -6.45
CA PHE A 313 -17.52 -2.68 -5.25
C PHE A 313 -18.61 -3.72 -5.11
N ASP A 314 -18.50 -4.79 -5.88
CA ASP A 314 -19.23 -5.99 -5.52
C ASP A 314 -18.38 -7.25 -5.69
N VAL A 315 -18.32 -8.06 -4.63
CA VAL A 315 -17.76 -9.42 -4.69
C VAL A 315 -18.69 -10.29 -5.55
N GLU A 316 -19.96 -9.89 -5.69
CA GLU A 316 -20.95 -10.53 -6.55
C GLU A 316 -20.76 -10.18 -8.04
N GLU A 317 -20.35 -8.94 -8.35
CA GLU A 317 -20.10 -8.41 -9.69
C GLU A 317 -18.67 -7.87 -9.82
N ILE A 318 -17.72 -8.80 -9.85
CA ILE A 318 -16.33 -8.48 -10.08
C ILE A 318 -16.13 -8.05 -11.55
N GLU A 319 -15.93 -6.74 -11.76
CA GLU A 319 -15.48 -6.15 -13.04
C GLU A 319 -13.95 -6.35 -13.18
N ILE A 320 -13.55 -7.03 -14.26
CA ILE A 320 -12.16 -7.47 -14.48
C ILE A 320 -11.21 -6.28 -14.64
N GLU A 321 -11.71 -5.20 -15.24
CA GLU A 321 -11.02 -3.95 -15.51
C GLU A 321 -10.55 -3.30 -14.20
N ALA A 322 -11.41 -3.27 -13.19
CA ALA A 322 -11.10 -2.74 -11.87
C ALA A 322 -10.07 -3.62 -11.15
N ILE A 323 -10.16 -4.95 -11.23
CA ILE A 323 -9.14 -5.83 -10.64
C ILE A 323 -7.82 -5.62 -11.35
N MET A 324 -7.80 -5.65 -12.68
CA MET A 324 -6.56 -5.55 -13.45
C MET A 324 -5.87 -4.22 -13.21
N PHE A 325 -6.63 -3.12 -13.08
CA PHE A 325 -6.07 -1.85 -12.63
C PHE A 325 -5.46 -1.93 -11.22
N GLN A 326 -6.22 -2.42 -10.24
CA GLN A 326 -5.78 -2.47 -8.83
C GLN A 326 -4.61 -3.44 -8.60
N SER A 327 -4.56 -4.52 -9.37
CA SER A 327 -3.49 -5.52 -9.32
C SER A 327 -2.27 -5.13 -10.14
N GLY A 328 -2.35 -4.09 -10.97
CA GLY A 328 -1.23 -3.53 -11.75
C GLY A 328 -1.06 -4.11 -13.16
N TYR A 329 -2.08 -4.79 -13.70
CA TYR A 329 -2.08 -5.22 -15.11
C TYR A 329 -2.58 -4.13 -16.05
N LEU A 330 -3.45 -3.24 -15.57
CA LEU A 330 -3.86 -2.04 -16.29
C LEU A 330 -3.42 -0.80 -15.54
N THR A 331 -3.26 0.28 -16.29
CA THR A 331 -2.91 1.59 -15.75
C THR A 331 -3.59 2.71 -16.53
N ILE A 332 -3.58 3.93 -16.00
CA ILE A 332 -4.20 5.08 -16.65
C ILE A 332 -3.28 5.58 -17.77
N LYS A 333 -3.73 5.43 -19.01
CA LYS A 333 -3.04 5.93 -20.21
C LYS A 333 -3.34 7.40 -20.47
N ASP A 334 -4.60 7.77 -20.33
CA ASP A 334 -5.09 9.15 -20.47
C ASP A 334 -6.36 9.34 -19.62
N TYR A 335 -6.77 10.59 -19.43
CA TYR A 335 -8.06 10.90 -18.80
C TYR A 335 -8.67 12.18 -19.35
N LYS A 336 -10.00 12.22 -19.41
CA LYS A 336 -10.77 13.39 -19.83
C LYS A 336 -11.72 13.81 -18.74
N VAL A 337 -11.69 15.09 -18.41
CA VAL A 337 -12.64 15.71 -17.48
C VAL A 337 -13.80 16.28 -18.28
N SER A 338 -15.02 15.91 -17.91
CA SER A 338 -16.26 16.38 -18.53
C SER A 338 -17.27 16.80 -17.46
N GLU A 339 -18.40 17.37 -17.87
CA GLU A 339 -19.52 17.68 -16.95
C GLU A 339 -20.07 16.44 -16.24
N ASN A 340 -19.93 15.25 -16.84
CA ASN A 340 -20.39 13.98 -16.29
C ASN A 340 -19.34 13.28 -15.40
N GLY A 341 -18.23 13.95 -15.10
CA GLY A 341 -17.12 13.40 -14.31
C GLY A 341 -15.88 13.08 -15.14
N ILE A 342 -14.99 12.26 -14.56
CA ILE A 342 -13.71 11.87 -15.17
C ILE A 342 -13.87 10.52 -15.87
N LEU A 343 -13.43 10.47 -17.12
CA LEU A 343 -13.32 9.25 -17.92
C LEU A 343 -11.84 8.92 -18.11
N PHE A 344 -11.42 7.75 -17.65
CA PHE A 344 -10.08 7.21 -17.81
C PHE A 344 -10.01 6.30 -19.04
N GLU A 345 -8.88 6.35 -19.72
CA GLU A 345 -8.45 5.34 -20.68
C GLU A 345 -7.44 4.43 -19.99
N LEU A 346 -7.73 3.14 -19.92
CA LEU A 346 -6.89 2.12 -19.29
C LEU A 346 -6.18 1.27 -20.35
N GLY A 347 -4.98 0.81 -20.05
CA GLY A 347 -4.21 -0.11 -20.88
C GLY A 347 -3.03 -0.72 -20.12
N PHE A 348 -2.32 -1.66 -20.74
CA PHE A 348 -1.13 -2.31 -20.19
C PHE A 348 -0.03 -1.29 -19.94
N PRO A 349 0.63 -1.27 -18.77
CA PRO A 349 1.59 -0.22 -18.44
C PRO A 349 2.77 -0.16 -19.43
N ASN A 350 3.34 -1.30 -19.80
CA ASN A 350 4.61 -1.45 -20.50
C ASN A 350 4.67 -2.79 -21.25
N LYS A 351 5.82 -3.16 -21.85
CA LYS A 351 5.99 -4.44 -22.59
C LYS A 351 6.10 -5.68 -21.69
N GLU A 352 6.32 -5.49 -20.39
CA GLU A 352 6.55 -6.59 -19.44
C GLU A 352 5.26 -7.36 -19.11
N VAL A 353 4.18 -6.59 -18.96
CA VAL A 353 2.81 -7.04 -18.61
C VAL A 353 2.07 -7.44 -19.86
#